data_AF-A0A524DNH0-F1
#
_entry.id   AF-A0A524DNH0-F1
#
_cell.length_a   1.000
_cell.length_b   1.000
_cell.length_c   1.000
_cell.angle_alpha   90.00
_cell.angle_beta   90.00
_cell.angle_gamma   90.00
#
_symmetry.space_group_name_H-M   'P 1'
#
loop_
_entity.id
_entity.type
_entity.pdbx_description
1 polymer ?
#
loop_
_entity_poly.entity_id
_entity_poly.type
_entity_poly.pdbx_seq_one_letter_code
_entity_poly.pdbx_strand_id
1 'polypeptide(L)'
;MKKNLKIIFVATIAIFSFTGLILFSFFIFPLLNQYGSNTGKPNLLSEVHNISLTVEYVNYPTEYWENFSLYEYNTAVLDALEEKCEVELSFFSNGALVVSINGVFGDWVYYVNGLFAGVGAADYYLNHGDNIHWKRVNV
;
A
#
# COMPACT_ATOMS: atom_id res chain seq x y z
N MET A 1 -47.63 -19.45 -10.52
CA MET A 1 -46.18 -19.60 -10.21
C MET A 1 -45.23 -18.67 -10.98
N LYS A 2 -45.58 -18.08 -12.15
CA LYS A 2 -44.61 -17.33 -12.99
C LYS A 2 -44.25 -15.89 -12.53
N LYS A 3 -45.09 -15.21 -11.74
CA LYS A 3 -44.88 -13.78 -11.41
C LYS A 3 -43.92 -13.58 -10.23
N ASN A 4 -44.03 -14.43 -9.20
CA ASN A 4 -43.17 -14.38 -8.02
C ASN A 4 -41.72 -14.77 -8.35
N LEU A 5 -41.52 -15.71 -9.29
CA LEU A 5 -40.18 -16.12 -9.76
C LEU A 5 -39.44 -14.99 -10.49
N LYS A 6 -40.15 -14.18 -11.27
CA LYS A 6 -39.58 -13.00 -11.96
C LYS A 6 -39.13 -11.92 -10.97
N ILE A 7 -39.91 -11.70 -9.91
CA ILE A 7 -39.57 -10.71 -8.87
C ILE A 7 -38.32 -11.15 -8.10
N ILE A 8 -38.22 -12.44 -7.76
CA ILE A 8 -37.04 -12.99 -7.08
C ILE A 8 -35.79 -12.81 -7.95
N PHE A 9 -35.87 -13.13 -9.25
CA PHE A 9 -34.72 -13.02 -10.16
C PHE A 9 -34.21 -11.58 -10.31
N VAL A 10 -35.13 -10.59 -10.42
CA VAL A 10 -34.77 -9.17 -10.48
C VAL A 10 -34.15 -8.70 -9.16
N ALA A 11 -34.68 -9.14 -8.03
CA ALA A 11 -34.13 -8.79 -6.72
C ALA A 11 -32.71 -9.35 -6.53
N THR A 12 -32.43 -10.57 -6.99
CA THR A 12 -31.09 -11.17 -6.91
C THR A 12 -30.08 -10.38 -7.74
N ILE A 13 -30.41 -10.02 -8.98
CA ILE A 13 -29.53 -9.20 -9.83
C ILE A 13 -29.26 -7.84 -9.18
N ALA A 14 -30.30 -7.19 -8.64
CA ALA A 14 -30.13 -5.91 -7.96
C ALA A 14 -29.19 -6.01 -6.75
N ILE A 15 -29.33 -7.06 -5.92
CA ILE A 15 -28.45 -7.27 -4.76
C ILE A 15 -27.00 -7.49 -5.23
N PHE A 16 -26.76 -8.35 -6.22
CA PHE A 16 -25.41 -8.57 -6.74
C PHE A 16 -24.79 -7.31 -7.35
N SER A 17 -25.57 -6.51 -8.07
CA SER A 17 -25.10 -5.23 -8.62
C SER A 17 -24.76 -4.22 -7.52
N PHE A 18 -25.58 -4.12 -6.46
CA PHE A 18 -25.29 -3.23 -5.34
C PHE A 18 -24.11 -3.70 -4.50
N THR A 19 -23.99 -4.99 -4.21
CA THR A 19 -22.82 -5.53 -3.49
C THR A 19 -21.54 -5.36 -4.31
N GLY A 20 -21.60 -5.62 -5.62
CA GLY A 20 -20.49 -5.37 -6.53
C GLY A 20 -20.10 -3.89 -6.59
N LEU A 21 -21.07 -2.97 -6.61
CA LEU A 21 -20.85 -1.52 -6.59
C LEU A 21 -20.23 -1.06 -5.27
N ILE A 22 -20.66 -1.63 -4.13
CA ILE A 22 -20.09 -1.33 -2.81
C ILE A 22 -18.65 -1.84 -2.74
N LEU A 23 -18.38 -3.07 -3.18
CA LEU A 23 -17.01 -3.60 -3.24
C LEU A 23 -16.12 -2.75 -4.16
N PHE A 24 -16.64 -2.36 -5.33
CA PHE A 24 -15.92 -1.48 -6.23
C PHE A 24 -15.66 -0.11 -5.59
N SER A 25 -16.65 0.51 -4.97
CA SER A 25 -16.53 1.86 -4.39
C SER A 25 -15.61 1.92 -3.18
N PHE A 26 -15.58 0.88 -2.33
CA PHE A 26 -14.80 0.91 -1.10
C PHE A 26 -13.42 0.27 -1.23
N PHE A 27 -13.23 -0.65 -2.19
CA PHE A 27 -11.96 -1.36 -2.33
C PHE A 27 -11.23 -1.06 -3.65
N ILE A 28 -11.94 -0.92 -4.78
CA ILE A 28 -11.31 -0.75 -6.11
C ILE A 28 -11.15 0.74 -6.49
N PHE A 29 -12.12 1.58 -6.19
CA PHE A 29 -12.10 3.00 -6.54
C PHE A 29 -11.02 3.79 -5.80
N PRO A 30 -10.78 3.60 -4.49
CA PRO A 30 -9.65 4.21 -3.80
C PRO A 30 -8.30 3.78 -4.38
N LEU A 31 -8.18 2.49 -4.77
CA LEU A 31 -6.98 1.95 -5.42
C LEU A 31 -6.70 2.61 -6.78
N LEU A 32 -7.73 2.85 -7.58
CA LEU A 32 -7.59 3.53 -8.88
C LEU A 32 -7.24 5.02 -8.73
N ASN A 33 -7.77 5.69 -7.72
CA ASN A 33 -7.48 7.11 -7.47
C ASN A 33 -6.05 7.35 -6.99
N GLN A 34 -5.39 6.32 -6.45
CA GLN A 34 -3.97 6.40 -6.11
C GLN A 34 -3.06 6.13 -7.33
N TYR A 35 -3.52 5.32 -8.29
CA TYR A 35 -2.83 5.04 -9.56
C TYR A 35 -2.95 6.19 -10.58
N GLY A 36 -3.99 7.00 -10.49
CA GLY A 36 -4.22 8.16 -11.34
C GLY A 36 -3.36 9.36 -10.96
N SER A 37 -2.19 9.49 -11.59
CA SER A 37 -1.45 10.75 -11.84
C SER A 37 -1.69 11.91 -10.85
N ASN A 38 -0.73 12.09 -9.94
CA ASN A 38 -0.61 13.22 -9.03
C ASN A 38 -0.44 14.56 -9.77
N THR A 39 -1.52 15.12 -10.33
CA THR A 39 -1.61 16.58 -10.61
C THR A 39 -2.39 17.34 -9.54
N GLY A 40 -2.82 16.66 -8.47
CA GLY A 40 -3.19 17.28 -7.20
C GLY A 40 -2.27 16.71 -6.14
N LYS A 41 -1.62 17.57 -5.34
CA LYS A 41 -0.89 17.14 -4.15
C LYS A 41 -1.79 16.15 -3.38
N PRO A 42 -1.40 14.88 -3.18
CA PRO A 42 -2.09 14.06 -2.19
C PRO A 42 -2.11 14.85 -0.87
N ASN A 43 -3.15 14.67 -0.05
CA ASN A 43 -3.23 15.33 1.25
C ASN A 43 -2.06 14.87 2.13
N LEU A 44 -0.92 15.54 1.98
CA LEU A 44 0.32 15.26 2.66
C LEU A 44 0.08 15.57 4.13
N LEU A 45 -0.08 14.51 4.92
CA LEU A 45 -0.21 14.65 6.36
C LEU A 45 1.14 15.10 6.93
N SER A 46 1.10 16.05 7.86
CA SER A 46 2.30 16.48 8.60
C SER A 46 2.81 15.37 9.52
N GLU A 47 1.93 14.46 9.92
CA GLU A 47 2.23 13.33 10.79
C GLU A 47 1.33 12.14 10.45
N VAL A 48 1.85 10.93 10.65
CA VAL A 48 1.07 9.68 10.61
C VAL A 48 1.34 8.89 11.88
N HIS A 49 0.35 8.12 12.33
CA HIS A 49 0.37 7.43 13.62
C HIS A 49 -0.12 6.01 13.48
N ASN A 50 0.22 5.17 14.45
CA ASN A 50 -0.23 3.78 14.55
C ASN A 50 0.11 2.95 13.30
N ILE A 51 1.17 3.32 12.60
CA ILE A 51 1.63 2.56 11.43
C ILE A 51 2.48 1.37 11.87
N SER A 52 2.58 0.38 11.00
CA SER A 52 3.40 -0.81 11.22
C SER A 52 4.27 -1.10 10.00
N LEU A 53 5.42 -1.72 10.22
CA LEU A 53 6.40 -2.05 9.19
C LEU A 53 6.86 -3.48 9.40
N THR A 54 6.80 -4.28 8.34
CA THR A 54 7.36 -5.64 8.27
C THR A 54 8.41 -5.68 7.18
N VAL A 55 9.57 -6.25 7.46
CA VAL A 55 10.60 -6.54 6.46
C VAL A 55 10.84 -8.05 6.42
N GLU A 56 10.31 -8.69 5.38
CA GLU A 56 10.46 -10.11 5.10
C GLU A 56 11.70 -10.34 4.21
N TYR A 57 12.76 -10.84 4.84
CA TYR A 57 13.97 -11.26 4.15
C TYR A 57 13.87 -12.69 3.64
N VAL A 58 14.72 -13.03 2.66
CA VAL A 58 14.96 -14.42 2.25
C VAL A 58 16.11 -14.98 3.10
N ASN A 59 15.86 -16.07 3.83
CA ASN A 59 16.85 -16.77 4.67
C ASN A 59 17.38 -15.98 5.88
N TYR A 60 16.77 -14.84 6.23
CA TYR A 60 17.04 -14.11 7.47
C TYR A 60 15.72 -13.94 8.26
N PRO A 61 15.78 -13.73 9.58
CA PRO A 61 14.59 -13.47 10.39
C PRO A 61 13.83 -12.24 9.90
N THR A 62 12.51 -12.34 9.82
CA THR A 62 11.64 -11.19 9.56
C THR A 62 11.76 -10.16 10.69
N GLU A 63 11.90 -8.90 10.32
CA GLU A 63 11.85 -7.78 11.27
C GLU A 63 10.48 -7.11 11.22
N TYR A 64 10.03 -6.60 12.37
CA TYR A 64 8.70 -6.03 12.51
C TYR A 64 8.65 -4.93 13.58
N TRP A 65 7.95 -3.85 13.26
CA TRP A 65 7.72 -2.70 14.13
C TRP A 65 6.23 -2.34 14.14
N GLU A 66 5.68 -2.06 15.32
CA GLU A 66 4.28 -1.68 15.51
C GLU A 66 4.14 -0.30 16.13
N ASN A 67 2.98 0.31 15.89
CA ASN A 67 2.48 1.47 16.61
C ASN A 67 3.48 2.64 16.65
N PHE A 68 4.22 2.83 15.56
CA PHE A 68 5.12 3.98 15.43
C PHE A 68 4.45 5.10 14.63
N SER A 69 5.12 6.26 14.63
CA SER A 69 4.63 7.48 14.00
C SER A 69 5.75 8.14 13.22
N LEU A 70 5.36 8.93 12.23
CA LEU A 70 6.26 9.81 11.48
C LEU A 70 5.75 11.24 11.58
N TYR A 71 6.64 12.21 11.40
CA TYR A 71 6.41 13.63 11.66
C TYR A 71 7.06 14.48 10.56
N GLU A 72 6.87 15.80 10.65
CA GLU A 72 7.55 16.79 9.81
C GLU A 72 7.34 16.60 8.30
N TYR A 73 6.16 16.09 7.92
CA TYR A 73 5.81 15.78 6.52
C TYR A 73 6.61 14.62 5.90
N ASN A 74 7.44 13.91 6.67
CA ASN A 74 8.15 12.71 6.23
C ASN A 74 7.24 11.49 6.38
N THR A 75 6.14 11.46 5.62
CA THR A 75 5.07 10.47 5.76
C THR A 75 5.01 9.47 4.60
N ALA A 76 6.06 9.39 3.77
CA ALA A 76 6.13 8.40 2.69
C ALA A 76 6.51 7.01 3.21
N VAL A 77 6.27 5.97 2.39
CA VAL A 77 6.69 4.59 2.69
C VAL A 77 8.21 4.50 2.82
N LEU A 78 8.95 5.25 2.01
CA LEU A 78 10.41 5.30 2.11
C LEU A 78 10.84 5.90 3.46
N ASP A 79 10.22 6.99 3.90
CA ASP A 79 10.51 7.62 5.19
C ASP A 79 10.28 6.64 6.35
N ALA A 80 9.20 5.85 6.29
CA ALA A 80 8.92 4.80 7.28
C ALA A 80 9.99 3.72 7.33
N LEU A 81 10.55 3.36 6.17
CA LEU A 81 11.61 2.37 6.08
C LEU A 81 12.94 2.93 6.61
N GLU A 82 13.33 4.13 6.19
CA GLU A 82 14.57 4.79 6.62
C GLU A 82 14.59 5.14 8.12
N GLU A 83 13.43 5.39 8.70
CA GLU A 83 13.26 5.60 10.15
C GLU A 83 13.59 4.35 10.98
N LYS A 84 13.52 3.14 10.40
CA LYS A 84 13.73 1.86 11.12
C LYS A 84 14.89 1.03 10.60
N CYS A 85 15.29 1.23 9.36
CA CYS A 85 16.27 0.42 8.67
C CYS A 85 17.36 1.28 8.03
N GLU A 86 18.55 0.71 7.89
CA GLU A 86 19.55 1.26 6.98
C GLU A 86 19.17 0.90 5.54
N VAL A 87 18.96 1.91 4.70
CA VAL A 87 18.47 1.74 3.33
C VAL A 87 19.51 2.24 2.35
N GLU A 88 19.83 1.41 1.35
CA GLU A 88 20.60 1.88 0.20
C GLU A 88 19.69 2.03 -1.02
N LEU A 89 19.84 3.18 -1.69
CA LEU A 89 19.06 3.56 -2.86
C LEU A 89 19.95 3.58 -4.11
N SER A 90 19.41 3.07 -5.21
CA SER A 90 19.97 3.28 -6.55
C SER A 90 19.12 4.30 -7.30
N PHE A 91 19.75 5.38 -7.77
CA PHE A 91 19.09 6.46 -8.47
C PHE A 91 19.14 6.24 -9.98
N PHE A 92 17.97 6.27 -10.60
CA PHE A 92 17.78 6.23 -12.05
C PHE A 92 17.13 7.53 -12.52
N SER A 93 17.10 7.74 -13.84
CA SER A 93 16.50 8.95 -14.43
C SER A 93 15.01 9.13 -14.11
N ASN A 94 14.34 8.09 -13.62
CA ASN A 94 12.89 8.05 -13.35
C ASN A 94 12.54 7.74 -11.88
N GLY A 95 13.51 7.77 -10.95
CA GLY A 95 13.24 7.56 -9.52
C GLY A 95 14.37 6.84 -8.78
N ALA A 96 14.14 6.54 -7.51
CA ALA A 96 15.05 5.77 -6.67
C ALA A 96 14.47 4.37 -6.39
N LEU A 97 15.34 3.35 -6.38
CA LEU A 97 14.99 1.98 -6.06
C LEU A 97 15.74 1.54 -4.80
N VAL A 98 15.04 0.89 -3.87
CA VAL A 98 15.65 0.28 -2.69
C VAL A 98 16.41 -0.97 -3.10
N VAL A 99 17.73 -0.94 -3.00
CA VAL A 99 18.62 -2.06 -3.39
C VAL A 99 19.14 -2.84 -2.19
N SER A 100 19.08 -2.26 -0.99
CA SER A 100 19.51 -2.90 0.25
C SER A 100 18.68 -2.43 1.42
N ILE A 101 18.38 -3.34 2.35
CA ILE A 101 17.76 -3.05 3.64
C ILE A 101 18.60 -3.76 4.72
N ASN A 102 19.10 -3.02 5.71
CA ASN A 102 19.99 -3.51 6.77
C ASN A 102 21.19 -4.32 6.23
N GLY A 103 21.79 -3.84 5.13
CA GLY A 103 22.92 -4.49 4.47
C GLY A 103 22.58 -5.72 3.62
N VAL A 104 21.30 -6.08 3.51
CA VAL A 104 20.83 -7.20 2.69
C VAL A 104 20.44 -6.72 1.30
N PHE A 105 21.35 -6.92 0.35
CA PHE A 105 21.14 -6.58 -1.06
C PHE A 105 20.13 -7.49 -1.75
N GLY A 106 19.30 -6.93 -2.62
CA GLY A 106 18.41 -7.69 -3.49
C GLY A 106 17.33 -6.84 -4.14
N ASP A 107 16.40 -7.51 -4.81
CA ASP A 107 15.19 -6.87 -5.32
C ASP A 107 14.13 -6.83 -4.24
N TRP A 108 13.62 -5.64 -3.97
CA TRP A 108 12.68 -5.37 -2.90
C TRP A 108 11.36 -4.89 -3.46
N VAL A 109 10.28 -5.52 -3.00
CA VAL A 109 8.90 -5.14 -3.34
C VAL A 109 8.17 -4.79 -2.06
N TYR A 110 7.36 -3.75 -2.10
CA TYR A 110 6.56 -3.34 -0.94
C TYR A 110 5.06 -3.38 -1.23
N TYR A 111 4.32 -3.56 -0.14
CA TYR A 111 2.88 -3.58 -0.08
C TYR A 111 2.43 -2.65 1.03
N VAL A 112 1.27 -2.03 0.86
CA VAL A 112 0.61 -1.27 1.92
C VAL A 112 -0.78 -1.87 2.12
N ASN A 113 -1.12 -2.23 3.35
CA ASN A 113 -2.36 -2.90 3.72
C ASN A 113 -2.63 -4.17 2.90
N GLY A 114 -1.56 -4.91 2.57
CA GLY A 114 -1.62 -6.14 1.76
C GLY A 114 -1.77 -5.92 0.25
N LEU A 115 -1.78 -4.67 -0.23
CA LEU A 115 -1.93 -4.33 -1.64
C LEU A 115 -0.60 -3.84 -2.23
N PHE A 116 -0.30 -4.27 -3.46
CA PHE A 116 0.87 -3.77 -4.19
C PHE A 116 0.64 -2.31 -4.59
N ALA A 117 1.58 -1.45 -4.24
CA ALA A 117 1.42 0.00 -4.36
C ALA A 117 1.54 0.53 -5.80
N GLY A 118 2.27 -0.15 -6.69
CA GLY A 118 2.40 0.23 -8.11
C GLY A 118 3.11 1.57 -8.39
N VAL A 119 3.62 2.25 -7.36
CA VAL A 119 4.39 3.49 -7.42
C VAL A 119 5.71 3.34 -6.65
N GLY A 120 6.59 4.33 -6.72
CA GLY A 120 7.82 4.34 -5.91
C GLY A 120 7.51 4.56 -4.42
N ALA A 121 8.34 3.99 -3.53
CA ALA A 121 8.14 4.13 -2.08
C ALA A 121 8.25 5.59 -1.59
N ALA A 122 8.99 6.44 -2.30
CA ALA A 122 9.07 7.88 -2.03
C ALA A 122 7.81 8.65 -2.47
N ASP A 123 7.00 8.06 -3.37
CA ASP A 123 5.80 8.70 -3.94
C ASP A 123 4.50 8.18 -3.29
N TYR A 124 4.60 7.20 -2.38
CA TYR A 124 3.46 6.68 -1.63
C TYR A 124 3.41 7.30 -0.24
N TYR A 125 2.47 8.21 -0.01
CA TYR A 125 2.21 8.81 1.30
C TYR A 125 1.25 7.96 2.13
N LEU A 126 1.61 7.72 3.39
CA LEU A 126 0.89 6.89 4.33
C LEU A 126 -0.30 7.62 4.96
N ASN A 127 -1.25 6.85 5.47
CA ASN A 127 -2.30 7.28 6.37
C ASN A 127 -2.10 6.69 7.76
N HIS A 128 -2.79 7.24 8.76
CA HIS A 128 -2.82 6.65 10.10
C HIS A 128 -3.30 5.19 10.04
N GLY A 129 -2.61 4.30 10.74
CA GLY A 129 -2.96 2.88 10.81
C GLY A 129 -2.45 2.01 9.66
N ASP A 130 -1.75 2.57 8.67
CA ASP A 130 -1.25 1.79 7.54
C ASP A 130 -0.24 0.71 7.99
N ASN A 131 -0.36 -0.46 7.37
CA ASN A 131 0.57 -1.58 7.52
C ASN A 131 1.44 -1.71 6.27
N ILE A 132 2.74 -1.55 6.45
CA ILE A 132 3.75 -1.59 5.40
C ILE A 132 4.43 -2.94 5.45
N HIS A 133 4.53 -3.61 4.31
CA HIS A 133 5.23 -4.88 4.20
C HIS A 133 6.22 -4.84 3.03
N TRP A 134 7.51 -4.87 3.35
CA TRP A 134 8.59 -5.07 2.42
C TRP A 134 8.95 -6.53 2.33
N LYS A 135 9.10 -7.04 1.12
CA LYS A 135 9.46 -8.41 0.84
C LYS A 135 10.60 -8.45 -0.16
N ARG A 136 11.66 -9.18 0.19
CA ARG A 136 12.73 -9.49 -0.76
C ARG A 136 12.23 -10.53 -1.77
N VAL A 137 12.41 -10.24 -3.04
CA VAL A 137 12.11 -11.14 -4.16
C VAL A 137 13.43 -11.74 -4.62
N ASN A 138 13.50 -13.08 -4.71
CA ASN A 138 14.62 -13.73 -5.39
C ASN A 138 14.37 -13.65 -6.90
N VAL A 139 15.33 -13.08 -7.62
CA VAL A 139 15.48 -13.25 -9.08
C VAL A 139 16.56 -14.28 -9.33
#